data_AF-A0A8X8CLL6-F1
#
_entry.id   AF-A0A8X8CLL6-F1
#
_cell.length_a   1.000
_cell.length_b   1.000
_cell.length_c   1.000
_cell.angle_alpha   90.00
_cell.angle_beta   90.00
_cell.angle_gamma   90.00
#
_symmetry.space_group_name_H-M   'P 1'
#
loop_
_entity.id
_entity.type
_entity.pdbx_description
1 polymer ?
#
loop_
_entity_poly.entity_id
_entity_poly.type
_entity_poly.pdbx_seq_one_letter_code
_entity_poly.pdbx_strand_id
1 'polypeptide(L)'
;MFLHKTLRYVIRAGFYYGNYDGLSNPPTFDLHLHGGKWSTVNTASRSGPIYHDIVYRLQKSAILTVCLVQTGDGEVPFISTLEFMPLPDVLYPLLDPNISFSLIWRTNLGGGENMDTWSHSVKLYSSDYLARFNILGVENDPPVPVLRESIVLNTSDPITLTVDHPSATPQSAHFAFYFTELASRPLLNDTRIIAINIDGQMMQTVEAEMNKCKVVNYIL
;
A
#
# COMPACT_ATOMS: atom_id res chain seq x y z
N MET A 1 27.97 12.32 3.66
CA MET A 1 28.41 11.19 2.81
C MET A 1 27.38 10.08 2.94
N PHE A 2 26.36 10.07 2.08
CA PHE A 2 25.31 9.04 2.10
C PHE A 2 25.75 7.89 1.21
N LEU A 3 26.28 6.82 1.82
CA LEU A 3 26.86 5.68 1.09
C LEU A 3 25.99 4.42 1.21
N HIS A 4 24.69 4.53 0.89
CA HIS A 4 23.90 3.37 0.47
C HIS A 4 23.10 3.78 -0.75
N LYS A 5 23.60 3.39 -1.93
CA LYS A 5 22.85 3.53 -3.18
C LYS A 5 21.69 2.53 -3.11
N THR A 6 20.54 2.98 -2.60
CA THR A 6 19.30 2.22 -2.64
C THR A 6 19.00 1.88 -4.10
N LEU A 7 18.82 0.59 -4.37
CA LEU A 7 18.45 0.10 -5.70
C LEU A 7 16.96 -0.26 -5.77
N ARG A 8 16.22 -0.22 -4.66
CA ARG A 8 14.77 -0.44 -4.63
C ARG A 8 14.02 0.88 -4.67
N TYR A 9 12.98 0.94 -5.48
CA TYR A 9 12.15 2.13 -5.66
C TYR A 9 10.68 1.74 -5.60
N VAL A 10 9.87 2.57 -4.97
CA VAL A 10 8.45 2.65 -5.29
C VAL A 10 8.33 3.50 -6.56
N ILE A 11 7.70 2.93 -7.58
CA ILE A 11 7.38 3.61 -8.82
C ILE A 11 5.86 3.73 -8.86
N ARG A 12 5.37 4.96 -9.03
CA ARG A 12 3.94 5.24 -9.13
C ARG A 12 3.63 5.90 -10.47
N ALA A 13 2.74 5.29 -11.25
CA ALA A 13 2.21 5.86 -12.47
C ALA A 13 0.77 6.32 -12.23
N GLY A 14 0.49 7.60 -12.48
CA GLY A 14 -0.83 8.21 -12.29
C GLY A 14 -1.49 8.60 -13.60
N PHE A 15 -2.80 8.38 -13.68
CA PHE A 15 -3.61 8.56 -14.87
C PHE A 15 -4.90 9.29 -14.53
N TYR A 16 -5.10 10.45 -15.14
CA TYR A 16 -6.38 11.17 -15.12
C TYR A 16 -6.68 11.67 -16.53
N TYR A 17 -7.68 11.06 -17.18
CA TYR A 17 -7.99 11.37 -18.58
C TYR A 17 -8.41 12.83 -18.76
N GLY A 18 -9.33 13.31 -17.92
CA GLY A 18 -9.78 14.71 -17.92
C GLY A 18 -10.27 15.23 -19.27
N ASN A 19 -10.54 14.34 -20.24
CA ASN A 19 -10.80 14.68 -21.64
C ASN A 19 -9.71 15.57 -22.27
N TYR A 20 -8.42 15.27 -22.00
CA TYR A 20 -7.29 16.12 -22.43
C TYR A 20 -7.18 16.30 -23.96
N ASP A 21 -7.71 15.35 -24.74
CA ASP A 21 -7.68 15.33 -26.21
C ASP A 21 -8.99 15.81 -26.86
N GLY A 22 -10.03 16.10 -26.06
CA GLY A 22 -11.33 16.55 -26.54
C GLY A 22 -12.20 15.45 -27.16
N LEU A 23 -11.79 14.18 -27.16
CA LEU A 23 -12.49 13.09 -27.84
C LEU A 23 -13.62 12.47 -27.01
N SER A 24 -13.66 12.73 -25.70
CA SER A 24 -14.60 12.13 -24.75
C SER A 24 -14.60 10.59 -24.78
N ASN A 25 -13.46 10.00 -25.15
CA ASN A 25 -13.28 8.57 -25.33
C ASN A 25 -12.05 8.09 -24.54
N PRO A 26 -12.18 7.85 -23.23
CA PRO A 26 -11.06 7.46 -22.39
C PRO A 26 -10.45 6.12 -22.86
N PRO A 27 -9.14 6.06 -23.16
CA PRO A 27 -8.51 4.84 -23.67
C PRO A 27 -8.28 3.79 -22.58
N THR A 28 -8.26 2.53 -22.99
CA THR A 28 -7.62 1.44 -22.24
C THR A 28 -6.27 1.12 -22.88
N PHE A 29 -5.25 0.81 -22.07
CA PHE A 29 -3.92 0.45 -22.57
C PHE A 29 -3.13 -0.32 -21.52
N ASP A 30 -2.07 -1.00 -21.93
CA ASP A 30 -1.18 -1.73 -21.04
C ASP A 30 0.00 -0.85 -20.59
N LEU A 31 0.29 -0.92 -19.29
CA LEU A 31 1.46 -0.31 -18.66
C LEU A 31 2.52 -1.40 -18.48
N HIS A 32 3.72 -1.17 -19.01
CA HIS A 32 4.83 -2.11 -18.94
C HIS A 32 6.02 -1.51 -18.19
N LEU A 33 6.70 -2.35 -17.42
CA LEU A 33 7.96 -2.03 -16.75
C LEU A 33 9.03 -3.02 -17.23
N HIS A 34 10.09 -2.49 -17.83
CA HIS A 34 11.21 -3.28 -18.38
C HIS A 34 10.75 -4.42 -19.33
N GLY A 35 9.76 -4.14 -20.16
CA GLY A 35 9.18 -5.09 -21.12
C GLY A 35 8.11 -6.03 -20.54
N GLY A 36 8.08 -6.23 -19.22
CA GLY A 36 7.04 -6.99 -18.54
C GLY A 36 5.76 -6.17 -18.36
N LYS A 37 4.59 -6.80 -18.53
CA LYS A 37 3.30 -6.16 -18.23
C LYS A 37 3.20 -5.92 -16.72
N TRP A 38 3.00 -4.66 -16.34
CA TRP A 38 2.78 -4.23 -14.96
C TRP A 38 1.29 -4.17 -14.66
N SER A 39 0.49 -3.49 -15.48
CA SER A 39 -0.96 -3.43 -15.30
C SER A 39 -1.70 -3.09 -16.60
N THR A 40 -3.01 -3.25 -16.61
CA THR A 40 -3.89 -2.68 -17.65
C THR A 40 -4.55 -1.44 -17.06
N VAL A 41 -4.35 -0.30 -17.69
CA VAL A 41 -4.90 0.98 -17.26
C VAL A 41 -6.23 1.19 -17.97
N ASN A 42 -7.33 1.15 -17.22
CA ASN A 42 -8.66 1.52 -17.73
C ASN A 42 -9.00 2.92 -17.26
N THR A 43 -8.95 3.90 -18.16
CA THR A 43 -9.11 5.32 -17.80
C THR A 43 -10.56 5.81 -17.86
N ALA A 44 -11.53 4.90 -18.02
CA ALA A 44 -12.95 5.25 -18.02
C ALA A 44 -13.50 5.64 -16.63
N SER A 45 -12.70 5.46 -15.57
CA SER A 45 -13.10 5.85 -14.22
C SER A 45 -13.43 7.33 -14.13
N ARG A 46 -14.58 7.63 -13.52
CA ARG A 46 -15.03 9.00 -13.22
C ARG A 46 -14.81 9.40 -11.77
N SER A 47 -14.32 8.48 -10.92
CA SER A 47 -14.15 8.70 -9.48
C SER A 47 -12.85 9.42 -9.10
N GLY A 48 -12.00 9.76 -10.08
CA GLY A 48 -10.75 10.49 -9.84
C GLY A 48 -9.57 9.89 -10.61
N PRO A 49 -8.34 10.30 -10.27
CA PRO A 49 -7.12 9.72 -10.81
C PRO A 49 -6.98 8.24 -10.44
N ILE A 50 -6.35 7.48 -11.33
CA ILE A 50 -5.99 6.07 -11.12
C ILE A 50 -4.48 6.00 -10.90
N TYR A 51 -4.06 5.24 -9.91
CA TYR A 51 -2.65 5.03 -9.61
C TYR A 51 -2.30 3.54 -9.67
N HIS A 52 -1.16 3.25 -10.27
CA HIS A 52 -0.52 1.96 -10.16
C HIS A 52 0.84 2.14 -9.48
N ASP A 53 1.05 1.40 -8.39
CA ASP A 53 2.30 1.41 -7.63
C ASP A 53 2.99 0.05 -7.75
N ILE A 54 4.31 0.07 -7.93
CA ILE A 54 5.16 -1.12 -7.93
C ILE A 54 6.45 -0.85 -7.18
N VAL A 55 6.87 -1.82 -6.37
CA VAL A 55 8.22 -1.85 -5.84
C VAL A 55 9.10 -2.60 -6.83
N TYR A 56 10.18 -1.96 -7.28
CA TYR A 56 11.11 -2.51 -8.25
C TYR A 56 12.55 -2.32 -7.81
N ARG A 57 13.37 -3.37 -7.96
CA ARG A 57 14.82 -3.29 -7.76
C ARG A 57 15.52 -3.05 -9.09
N LEU A 58 16.19 -1.90 -9.23
CA LEU A 58 17.05 -1.61 -10.36
C LEU A 58 18.18 -2.63 -10.44
N GLN A 59 18.33 -3.19 -11.64
CA GLN A 59 19.46 -4.04 -11.99
C GLN A 59 20.72 -3.19 -12.24
N LYS A 60 21.86 -3.83 -12.51
CA LYS A 60 23.16 -3.13 -12.69
C LYS A 60 23.12 -2.03 -13.76
N SER A 61 22.23 -2.12 -14.75
CA SER A 61 21.91 -1.04 -15.67
C SER A 61 21.06 0.02 -14.96
N ALA A 62 21.57 1.24 -14.83
CA ALA A 62 20.85 2.35 -14.18
C ALA A 62 19.67 2.91 -15.01
N ILE A 63 19.17 2.17 -16.01
CA ILE A 63 18.07 2.58 -16.89
C ILE A 63 16.87 1.70 -16.58
N LEU A 64 15.76 2.37 -16.30
CA LEU A 64 14.45 1.76 -16.16
C LEU A 64 13.58 2.27 -17.32
N THR A 65 12.87 1.35 -17.96
CA THR A 65 11.98 1.67 -19.08
C THR A 65 10.54 1.46 -18.65
N VAL A 66 9.73 2.50 -18.78
CA VAL A 66 8.27 2.45 -18.65
C VAL A 66 7.69 2.60 -20.06
N CYS A 67 6.87 1.65 -20.48
CA CYS A 67 6.21 1.69 -21.78
C CYS A 67 4.70 1.74 -21.60
N LEU A 68 4.04 2.56 -22.42
CA LEU A 68 2.58 2.55 -22.57
C LEU A 68 2.28 1.86 -23.90
N VAL A 69 1.52 0.78 -23.83
CA VAL A 69 1.26 -0.12 -24.96
C VAL A 69 -0.21 -0.05 -25.31
N GLN A 70 -0.51 0.48 -26.48
CA GLN A 70 -1.86 0.56 -27.01
C GLN A 70 -2.46 -0.83 -27.18
N THR A 71 -3.69 -1.03 -26.69
CA THR A 71 -4.41 -2.31 -26.76
C THR A 71 -5.44 -2.38 -27.89
N GLY A 72 -5.87 -1.23 -28.41
CA GLY A 72 -6.82 -1.13 -29.52
C GLY A 72 -6.60 0.12 -30.36
N ASP A 73 -7.00 0.08 -31.63
CA ASP A 73 -6.85 1.21 -32.55
C ASP A 73 -7.58 2.46 -32.02
N GLY A 74 -6.90 3.60 -32.06
CA GLY A 74 -7.42 4.87 -31.52
C GLY A 74 -7.35 5.01 -30.00
N GLU A 75 -6.98 3.97 -29.24
CA GLU A 75 -6.76 4.05 -27.78
C GLU A 75 -5.38 4.64 -27.45
N VAL A 76 -5.16 5.93 -27.73
CA VAL A 76 -3.86 6.59 -27.53
C VAL A 76 -3.47 6.62 -26.05
N PRO A 77 -2.41 5.91 -25.63
CA PRO A 77 -2.01 5.89 -24.22
C PRO A 77 -1.50 7.24 -23.76
N PHE A 78 -1.71 7.56 -22.50
CA PHE A 78 -1.20 8.77 -21.86
C PHE A 78 -0.71 8.47 -20.45
N ILE A 79 0.08 9.37 -19.87
CA ILE A 79 0.48 9.32 -18.46
C ILE A 79 0.44 10.72 -17.89
N SER A 80 -0.20 10.88 -16.73
CA SER A 80 -0.34 12.19 -16.08
C SER A 80 0.80 12.45 -15.11
N THR A 81 1.20 11.43 -14.33
CA THR A 81 2.34 11.52 -13.40
C THR A 81 3.16 10.23 -13.42
N LEU A 82 4.47 10.37 -13.22
CA LEU A 82 5.37 9.26 -12.98
C LEU A 82 6.33 9.65 -11.85
N GLU A 83 6.19 8.97 -10.72
CA GLU A 83 6.92 9.27 -9.50
C GLU A 83 7.88 8.14 -9.15
N PHE A 84 9.08 8.51 -8.71
CA PHE A 84 10.16 7.59 -8.31
C PHE A 84 10.61 7.92 -6.89
N MET A 85 10.35 7.01 -5.96
CA MET A 85 10.70 7.19 -4.56
C MET A 85 11.67 6.10 -4.12
N PRO A 86 12.89 6.44 -3.66
CA PRO A 86 13.81 5.47 -3.07
C PRO A 86 13.14 4.74 -1.91
N LEU A 87 13.22 3.41 -1.93
CA LEU A 87 12.67 2.56 -0.87
C LEU A 87 13.82 1.94 -0.06
N PRO A 88 13.97 2.28 1.23
CA PRO A 88 15.02 1.72 2.06
C PRO A 88 15.02 0.18 2.05
N ASP A 89 16.22 -0.41 1.97
CA ASP A 89 16.37 -1.86 1.88
C ASP A 89 15.91 -2.63 3.14
N VAL A 90 15.59 -1.92 4.24
CA VAL A 90 15.05 -2.50 5.47
C VAL A 90 13.52 -2.70 5.44
N LEU A 91 12.81 -2.08 4.49
CA LEU A 91 11.35 -2.20 4.39
C LEU A 91 10.94 -3.45 3.60
N TYR A 92 9.79 -4.00 3.97
CA TYR A 92 9.25 -5.27 3.47
C TYR A 92 10.24 -6.43 3.62
N PRO A 93 10.69 -6.72 4.86
CA PRO A 93 11.75 -7.70 5.11
C PRO A 93 11.34 -9.16 4.80
N LEU A 94 10.03 -9.42 4.74
CA LEU A 94 9.48 -10.74 4.42
C LEU A 94 9.41 -11.03 2.92
N LEU A 95 9.59 -10.01 2.08
CA LEU A 95 9.58 -10.17 0.62
C LEU A 95 11.01 -10.26 0.09
N ASP A 96 11.23 -11.12 -0.90
CA ASP A 96 12.53 -11.17 -1.59
C ASP A 96 12.82 -9.79 -2.21
N PRO A 97 13.94 -9.14 -1.87
CA PRO A 97 14.25 -7.81 -2.40
C PRO A 97 14.43 -7.80 -3.92
N ASN A 98 14.60 -8.96 -4.56
CA ASN A 98 14.76 -9.09 -6.01
C ASN A 98 13.44 -9.30 -6.75
N ILE A 99 12.34 -9.60 -6.06
CA ILE A 99 11.02 -9.68 -6.70
C ILE A 99 10.39 -8.29 -6.76
N SER A 100 9.63 -8.06 -7.83
CA SER A 100 8.80 -6.87 -7.94
C SER A 100 7.40 -7.20 -7.45
N PHE A 101 6.78 -6.28 -6.72
CA PHE A 101 5.42 -6.46 -6.21
C PHE A 101 4.63 -5.18 -6.39
N SER A 102 3.38 -5.35 -6.83
CA SER A 102 2.45 -4.24 -7.07
C SER A 102 1.61 -4.01 -5.82
N LEU A 103 1.28 -2.75 -5.55
CA LEU A 103 0.30 -2.45 -4.52
C LEU A 103 -1.10 -2.80 -5.05
N ILE A 104 -1.81 -3.68 -4.35
CA ILE A 104 -3.20 -3.98 -4.65
C ILE A 104 -4.13 -3.08 -3.84
N TRP A 105 -3.88 -3.00 -2.53
CA TRP A 105 -4.71 -2.23 -1.63
C TRP A 105 -3.91 -1.73 -0.43
N ARG A 106 -4.25 -0.51 0.00
CA ARG A 106 -3.74 0.10 1.22
C ARG A 106 -4.81 1.01 1.76
N THR A 107 -5.12 0.89 3.04
CA THR A 107 -6.11 1.75 3.67
C THR A 107 -5.67 2.18 5.05
N ASN A 108 -6.21 3.30 5.50
CA ASN A 108 -6.19 3.72 6.89
C ASN A 108 -7.59 3.52 7.48
N LEU A 109 -7.74 2.52 8.34
CA LEU A 109 -9.04 2.17 8.92
C LEU A 109 -9.36 3.13 10.07
N GLY A 110 -10.48 3.85 9.95
CA GLY A 110 -10.95 4.80 10.98
C GLY A 110 -10.37 6.20 10.81
N GLY A 111 -9.56 6.41 9.78
CA GLY A 111 -9.11 7.71 9.33
C GLY A 111 -10.09 8.39 8.37
N GLY A 112 -9.98 9.71 8.25
CA GLY A 112 -10.72 10.47 7.24
C GLY A 112 -10.23 10.19 5.82
N GLU A 113 -11.11 10.36 4.83
CA GLU A 113 -10.90 10.06 3.40
C GLU A 113 -9.72 10.82 2.73
N ASN A 114 -9.08 11.76 3.42
CA ASN A 114 -8.02 12.60 2.86
C ASN A 114 -6.61 11.96 2.87
N MET A 115 -6.49 10.65 3.12
CA MET A 115 -5.20 9.94 3.04
C MET A 115 -4.91 9.31 1.66
N ASP A 116 -5.51 9.83 0.58
CA ASP A 116 -5.01 9.58 -0.79
C ASP A 116 -3.65 10.25 -1.05
N THR A 117 -3.15 11.08 -0.12
CA THR A 117 -1.79 11.62 -0.17
C THR A 117 -0.82 10.82 0.71
N TRP A 118 -0.43 9.64 0.21
CA TRP A 118 0.91 9.06 0.43
C TRP A 118 2.03 9.92 -0.21
N SER A 119 1.85 11.25 -0.22
CA SER A 119 2.80 12.22 -0.77
C SER A 119 3.28 13.13 0.35
N HIS A 120 4.56 13.00 0.67
CA HIS A 120 5.39 13.97 1.35
C HIS A 120 4.80 14.66 2.58
N SER A 121 5.01 14.05 3.75
CA SER A 121 4.99 14.77 5.03
C SER A 121 5.91 14.10 6.04
N VAL A 122 7.23 14.32 5.92
CA VAL A 122 8.10 14.29 7.11
C VAL A 122 7.82 15.58 7.87
N LYS A 123 6.83 15.56 8.76
CA LYS A 123 6.77 16.50 9.88
C LYS A 123 7.26 15.76 11.11
N LEU A 124 8.55 15.86 11.36
CA LEU A 124 9.12 15.64 12.68
C LEU A 124 8.61 16.75 13.59
N TYR A 125 7.57 16.49 14.39
CA TYR A 125 7.24 17.36 15.51
C TYR A 125 6.84 16.60 16.78
N SER A 126 7.57 17.00 17.82
CA SER A 126 7.27 17.01 19.25
C SER A 126 7.41 15.69 20.02
N SER A 127 8.54 15.65 20.73
CA SER A 127 9.14 14.60 21.56
C SER A 127 8.32 14.16 22.79
N ASP A 128 7.26 14.86 23.20
CA ASP A 128 6.71 14.63 24.55
C ASP A 128 5.52 13.65 24.61
N TYR A 129 4.82 13.41 23.49
CA TYR A 129 3.72 12.42 23.44
C TYR A 129 4.12 11.03 22.90
N LEU A 130 5.25 10.94 22.18
CA LEU A 130 5.78 9.66 21.66
C LEU A 130 6.27 8.75 22.80
N ALA A 131 6.73 9.31 23.92
CA ALA A 131 7.26 8.54 25.04
C ALA A 131 6.25 7.60 25.73
N ARG A 132 4.94 7.81 25.52
CA ARG A 132 3.88 6.92 26.08
C ARG A 132 3.46 5.78 25.15
N PHE A 133 3.85 5.81 23.87
CA PHE A 133 3.44 4.83 22.86
C PHE A 133 4.68 4.18 22.22
N ASN A 134 4.84 2.87 22.36
CA ASN A 134 5.94 2.14 21.75
C ASN A 134 5.63 1.82 20.27
N ILE A 135 5.62 2.88 19.45
CA ILE A 135 5.30 2.86 18.01
C ILE A 135 6.51 3.21 17.13
N LEU A 136 7.71 3.27 17.70
CA LEU A 136 8.95 3.47 16.95
C LEU A 136 9.48 2.13 16.45
N GLY A 137 9.96 2.08 15.21
CA GLY A 137 10.53 0.88 14.61
C GLY A 137 9.49 -0.19 14.26
N VAL A 138 8.24 0.21 14.00
CA VAL A 138 7.20 -0.68 13.48
C VAL A 138 7.61 -1.16 12.08
N GLU A 139 7.41 -2.46 11.81
CA GLU A 139 7.76 -3.06 10.52
C GLU A 139 7.12 -2.29 9.37
N ASN A 140 7.88 -2.08 8.29
CA ASN A 140 7.47 -1.31 7.10
C ASN A 140 7.21 0.19 7.32
N ASP A 141 7.53 0.71 8.51
CA ASP A 141 7.52 2.15 8.86
C ASP A 141 6.24 2.90 8.43
N PRO A 142 5.04 2.44 8.85
CA PRO A 142 3.80 3.13 8.53
C PRO A 142 3.76 4.53 9.17
N PRO A 143 3.08 5.52 8.55
CA PRO A 143 2.95 6.84 9.14
C PRO A 143 2.31 6.80 10.52
N VAL A 144 2.91 7.46 11.50
CA VAL A 144 2.42 7.52 12.89
C VAL A 144 0.92 7.90 13.01
N PRO A 145 0.36 8.83 12.22
CA PRO A 145 -1.07 9.13 12.29
C PRO A 145 -1.97 7.93 11.97
N VAL A 146 -1.57 7.06 11.04
CA VAL A 146 -2.32 5.83 10.70
C VAL A 146 -2.36 4.88 11.89
N LEU A 147 -1.28 4.77 12.65
CA LEU A 147 -1.22 3.92 13.85
C LEU A 147 -2.09 4.45 15.01
N ARG A 148 -2.61 5.67 14.91
CA ARG A 148 -3.46 6.32 15.92
C ARG A 148 -4.94 6.34 15.54
N GLU A 149 -5.28 5.79 14.40
CA GLU A 149 -6.64 5.70 13.91
C GLU A 149 -7.04 4.22 13.86
N SER A 150 -8.30 3.92 14.20
CA SER A 150 -8.79 2.55 14.24
C SER A 150 -10.30 2.51 14.03
N ILE A 151 -10.79 1.40 13.49
CA ILE A 151 -12.21 1.07 13.53
C ILE A 151 -12.48 0.08 14.65
N VAL A 152 -13.62 0.25 15.30
CA VAL A 152 -14.16 -0.72 16.25
C VAL A 152 -15.63 -0.91 15.91
N LEU A 153 -16.00 -2.12 15.50
CA LEU A 153 -17.41 -2.54 15.39
C LEU A 153 -17.86 -3.15 16.72
N ASN A 154 -19.18 -3.26 16.90
CA ASN A 154 -19.74 -4.05 17.98
C ASN A 154 -19.16 -5.47 17.95
N THR A 155 -18.90 -6.06 19.12
CA THR A 155 -18.14 -7.33 19.26
C THR A 155 -18.74 -8.54 18.51
N SER A 156 -19.93 -8.40 17.95
CA SER A 156 -20.67 -9.45 17.25
C SER A 156 -20.43 -9.47 15.74
N ASP A 157 -19.98 -8.36 15.13
CA ASP A 157 -19.85 -8.24 13.68
C ASP A 157 -18.38 -8.28 13.23
N PRO A 158 -18.02 -9.12 12.24
CA PRO A 158 -16.68 -9.15 11.69
C PRO A 158 -16.40 -7.91 10.84
N ILE A 159 -15.14 -7.45 10.83
CA ILE A 159 -14.64 -6.54 9.80
C ILE A 159 -14.27 -7.39 8.59
N THR A 160 -15.00 -7.24 7.48
CA THR A 160 -14.71 -7.93 6.23
C THR A 160 -13.95 -7.01 5.28
N LEU A 161 -12.75 -7.43 4.89
CA LEU A 161 -11.94 -6.77 3.88
C LEU A 161 -11.90 -7.64 2.63
N THR A 162 -12.42 -7.14 1.52
CA THR A 162 -12.39 -7.83 0.23
C THR A 162 -11.20 -7.32 -0.57
N VAL A 163 -10.39 -8.24 -1.10
CA VAL A 163 -9.29 -7.94 -1.99
C VAL A 163 -9.53 -8.65 -3.31
N ASP A 164 -9.75 -7.89 -4.38
CA ASP A 164 -9.93 -8.45 -5.71
C ASP A 164 -8.57 -8.91 -6.26
N HIS A 165 -8.42 -10.21 -6.51
CA HIS A 165 -7.21 -10.77 -7.11
C HIS A 165 -7.33 -10.83 -8.64
N PRO A 166 -6.30 -10.45 -9.41
CA PRO A 166 -6.30 -10.66 -10.86
C PRO A 166 -6.40 -12.16 -11.17
N SER A 167 -7.42 -12.55 -11.92
CA SER A 167 -7.84 -13.95 -12.12
C SER A 167 -6.95 -14.80 -13.05
N ALA A 168 -5.92 -14.21 -13.67
CA ALA A 168 -5.24 -14.81 -14.82
C ALA A 168 -3.96 -15.59 -14.50
N THR A 169 -3.35 -15.41 -13.32
CA THR A 169 -2.13 -16.12 -12.93
C THR A 169 -2.08 -16.35 -11.42
N PRO A 170 -1.61 -17.52 -10.94
CA PRO A 170 -1.31 -17.69 -9.53
C PRO A 170 -0.23 -16.68 -9.12
N GLN A 171 -0.57 -15.76 -8.22
CA GLN A 171 0.36 -14.81 -7.64
C GLN A 171 0.30 -14.93 -6.13
N SER A 172 1.45 -14.81 -5.48
CA SER A 172 1.46 -14.70 -4.04
C SER A 172 1.05 -13.29 -3.60
N ALA A 173 0.28 -13.20 -2.53
CA ALA A 173 -0.17 -11.94 -1.96
C ALA A 173 0.40 -11.75 -0.55
N HIS A 174 1.05 -10.62 -0.33
CA HIS A 174 1.55 -10.22 0.99
C HIS A 174 0.57 -9.28 1.68
N PHE A 175 0.05 -9.69 2.83
CA PHE A 175 -0.82 -8.89 3.67
C PHE A 175 -0.06 -8.44 4.90
N ALA A 176 -0.14 -7.16 5.25
CA ALA A 176 0.42 -6.60 6.48
C ALA A 176 -0.70 -5.87 7.24
N PHE A 177 -1.03 -6.37 8.42
CA PHE A 177 -2.04 -5.80 9.31
C PHE A 177 -1.37 -5.16 10.52
N TYR A 178 -1.80 -3.94 10.86
CA TYR A 178 -1.28 -3.16 11.98
C TYR A 178 -2.37 -3.05 13.04
N PHE A 179 -2.11 -3.57 14.23
CA PHE A 179 -3.04 -3.55 15.35
C PHE A 179 -2.50 -2.68 16.47
N THR A 180 -3.24 -1.63 16.81
CA THR A 180 -2.96 -0.76 17.96
C THR A 180 -4.18 -0.73 18.89
N GLU A 181 -3.97 -0.93 20.19
CA GLU A 181 -5.01 -0.70 21.21
C GLU A 181 -4.79 0.68 21.83
N LEU A 182 -5.75 1.56 21.58
CA LEU A 182 -5.71 2.98 21.97
C LEU A 182 -6.65 3.28 23.14
N ALA A 183 -7.58 2.37 23.45
CA ALA A 183 -8.53 2.58 24.53
C ALA A 183 -7.96 2.13 25.88
N SER A 184 -8.10 2.97 26.90
CA SER A 184 -7.88 2.55 28.29
C SER A 184 -8.98 1.58 28.69
N ARG A 185 -8.60 0.38 29.10
CA ARG A 185 -9.55 -0.66 29.52
C ARG A 185 -9.84 -0.58 31.02
N PRO A 186 -11.01 -1.04 31.48
CA PRO A 186 -11.39 -0.98 32.89
C PRO A 186 -10.44 -1.75 33.81
N LEU A 187 -9.81 -2.81 33.30
CA LEU A 187 -8.82 -3.62 34.03
C LEU A 187 -7.44 -3.48 33.38
N LEU A 188 -6.41 -3.42 34.22
CA LEU A 188 -5.01 -3.22 33.80
C LEU A 188 -4.48 -4.31 32.84
N ASN A 189 -5.15 -5.48 32.80
CA ASN A 189 -4.78 -6.64 31.99
C ASN A 189 -5.84 -7.05 30.98
N ASP A 190 -6.87 -6.23 30.74
CA ASP A 190 -7.88 -6.55 29.73
C ASP A 190 -7.31 -6.27 28.33
N THR A 191 -7.06 -7.33 27.57
CA THR A 191 -6.53 -7.30 26.21
C THR A 191 -7.60 -7.60 25.18
N ARG A 192 -7.61 -6.85 24.08
CA ARG A 192 -8.45 -7.19 22.94
C ARG A 192 -7.83 -8.35 22.19
N ILE A 193 -8.61 -9.41 22.01
CA ILE A 193 -8.24 -10.55 21.18
C ILE A 193 -8.99 -10.43 19.86
N ILE A 194 -8.26 -10.48 18.75
CA ILE A 194 -8.81 -10.36 17.40
C ILE A 194 -8.52 -11.67 16.66
N ALA A 195 -9.57 -12.35 16.20
CA ALA A 195 -9.40 -13.51 15.33
C ALA A 195 -9.23 -13.04 13.88
N ILE A 196 -8.20 -13.54 13.20
CA ILE A 196 -7.99 -13.29 11.77
C ILE A 196 -8.41 -14.54 11.01
N ASN A 197 -9.36 -14.36 10.11
CA ASN A 197 -9.81 -15.39 9.18
C ASN A 197 -9.50 -14.94 7.74
N ILE A 198 -9.00 -15.86 6.92
CA ILE A 198 -8.75 -15.65 5.48
C ILE A 198 -9.57 -16.69 4.74
N ASP A 199 -10.41 -16.26 3.79
CA ASP A 199 -11.34 -17.11 3.04
C ASP A 199 -12.20 -18.04 3.93
N GLY A 200 -12.61 -17.51 5.08
CA GLY A 200 -13.40 -18.24 6.07
C GLY A 200 -12.61 -19.22 6.95
N GLN A 201 -11.31 -19.42 6.70
CA GLN A 201 -10.43 -20.24 7.52
C GLN A 201 -9.76 -19.41 8.62
N MET A 202 -9.82 -19.87 9.87
CA MET A 202 -9.12 -19.24 10.97
C MET A 202 -7.61 -19.42 10.83
N MET A 203 -6.89 -18.30 10.86
CA MET A 203 -5.44 -18.27 10.73
C MET A 203 -4.77 -18.19 12.10
N GLN A 204 -5.09 -17.17 12.88
CA GLN A 204 -4.57 -16.99 14.25
C GLN A 204 -5.42 -15.99 15.04
N THR A 205 -5.10 -15.85 16.32
CA THR A 205 -5.58 -14.75 17.17
C THR A 205 -4.46 -13.76 17.47
N VAL A 206 -4.82 -12.49 17.56
CA VAL A 206 -3.92 -11.37 17.85
C VAL A 206 -4.36 -10.71 19.13
N GLU A 207 -3.52 -10.77 20.14
CA GLU A 207 -3.65 -9.94 21.34
C GLU A 207 -3.09 -8.55 21.05
N ALA A 208 -3.95 -7.53 21.15
CA ALA A 208 -3.57 -6.13 21.03
C ALA A 208 -3.29 -5.55 22.42
N GLU A 209 -2.05 -5.16 22.65
CA GLU A 209 -1.59 -4.57 23.91
C GLU A 209 -1.71 -3.05 23.87
N MET A 210 -2.10 -2.45 25.00
CA MET A 210 -2.20 -0.99 25.12
C MET A 210 -0.85 -0.34 24.82
N ASN A 211 -0.88 0.73 24.03
CA ASN A 211 0.29 1.53 23.67
C ASN A 211 1.38 0.80 22.86
N LYS A 212 1.08 -0.37 22.27
CA LYS A 212 1.98 -1.08 21.34
C LYS A 212 1.30 -1.26 19.99
N CYS A 213 2.11 -1.29 18.93
CA CYS A 213 1.67 -1.72 17.61
C CYS A 213 2.14 -3.15 17.37
N LYS A 214 1.21 -4.05 17.08
CA LYS A 214 1.50 -5.42 16.66
C LYS A 214 1.28 -5.53 15.16
N VAL A 215 2.31 -5.97 14.44
CA VAL A 215 2.23 -6.23 13.00
C VAL A 215 2.02 -7.72 12.78
N VAL A 216 1.09 -8.05 11.91
CA VAL A 216 0.82 -9.43 11.48
C VAL A 216 0.93 -9.48 9.97
N ASN A 217 1.75 -10.42 9.49
CA ASN A 217 2.00 -10.60 8.07
C ASN A 217 1.54 -11.98 7.59
N TYR A 218 1.04 -12.04 6.36
CA TYR A 218 0.75 -13.28 5.64
C TYR A 218 1.32 -13.21 4.24
N ILE A 219 1.83 -14.33 3.75
CA ILE A 219 2.12 -14.55 2.33
C ILE A 219 1.26 -15.74 1.93
N LEU A 220 0.26 -15.48 1.08
CA LEU A 220 -0.66 -16.48 0.53
C LEU A 220 -0.31 -16.76 -0.92
#